data_AF-A0A0B7IN48-F1
#
_entry.id   AF-A0A0B7IN48-F1
#
_cell.length_a   1.000
_cell.length_b   1.000
_cell.length_c   1.000
_cell.angle_alpha   90.00
_cell.angle_beta   90.00
_cell.angle_gamma   90.00
#
_symmetry.space_group_name_H-M   'P 1'
#
loop_
_entity.id
_entity.type
_entity.pdbx_description
1 polymer ?
#
loop_
_entity_poly.entity_id
_entity_poly.type
_entity_poly.pdbx_seq_one_letter_code
_entity_poly.pdbx_strand_id
1 'polypeptide(L)'
;MSQAFGVPAFPVDTHIHRLMYRWGLSSGKNVTQTEKDAKKLFPEKNWNKLHLQLIWYGRQFSPARGWNIDKDIITKTVGRKTILKQFEK
;
A
#
# COMPACT_ATOMS: atom_id res chain seq x y z
N MET A 1 -4.82 -15.72 12.96
CA MET A 1 -6.28 -15.86 13.22
C MET A 1 -7.03 -14.79 12.43
N SER A 2 -7.43 -15.08 11.19
CA SER A 2 -8.38 -14.28 10.39
C SER A 2 -8.95 -15.17 9.28
N GLN A 3 -9.67 -16.21 9.69
CA GLN A 3 -10.36 -17.15 8.78
C GLN A 3 -11.77 -17.52 9.30
N ALA A 4 -12.33 -16.78 10.27
CA ALA A 4 -13.50 -17.26 11.02
C ALA A 4 -14.76 -16.39 10.96
N PHE A 5 -14.74 -15.20 10.37
CA PHE A 5 -15.94 -14.35 10.32
C PHE A 5 -16.01 -13.73 8.93
N GLY A 6 -17.02 -14.10 8.14
CA GLY A 6 -17.29 -13.62 6.78
C GLY A 6 -17.63 -12.14 6.67
N VAL A 7 -17.05 -11.30 7.54
CA VAL A 7 -17.03 -9.86 7.42
C VAL A 7 -16.00 -9.53 6.36
N PRO A 8 -16.36 -8.85 5.26
CA PRO A 8 -15.36 -8.33 4.35
C PRO A 8 -14.45 -7.41 5.16
N ALA A 9 -13.18 -7.78 5.27
CA ALA A 9 -12.14 -6.97 5.84
C ALA A 9 -11.10 -6.75 4.75
N PHE A 10 -10.51 -5.56 4.71
CA PHE A 10 -9.36 -5.30 3.84
C PHE A 10 -8.11 -5.50 4.70
N PRO A 11 -7.50 -6.70 4.73
CA PRO A 11 -6.35 -6.93 5.57
C PRO A 11 -5.19 -6.02 5.14
N VAL A 12 -4.82 -5.08 5.99
CA VAL A 12 -3.64 -4.23 5.78
C VAL A 12 -2.45 -4.92 6.43
N ASP A 13 -1.59 -5.48 5.59
CA ASP A 13 -0.28 -5.98 6.00
C ASP A 13 0.79 -4.88 5.88
N THR A 14 1.99 -5.12 6.41
CA THR A 14 3.17 -4.24 6.40
C THR A 14 3.54 -3.74 5.00
N HIS A 15 3.35 -4.55 3.96
CA HIS A 15 3.54 -4.15 2.56
C HIS A 15 2.53 -3.08 2.14
N ILE A 16 1.25 -3.33 2.36
CA ILE A 16 0.15 -2.44 1.98
C ILE A 16 0.25 -1.14 2.75
N HIS A 17 0.51 -1.21 4.05
CA HIS A 17 0.69 -0.03 4.89
C HIS A 17 1.80 0.90 4.35
N ARG A 18 2.94 0.33 3.99
CA ARG A 18 4.06 1.07 3.38
C ARG A 18 3.68 1.66 2.03
N LEU A 19 3.05 0.89 1.14
CA LEU A 19 2.64 1.35 -0.19
C LEU A 19 1.63 2.50 -0.09
N MET A 20 0.60 2.36 0.74
CA MET A 20 -0.42 3.39 0.96
C MET A 20 0.20 4.70 1.47
N TYR A 21 1.20 4.61 2.35
CA TYR A 21 1.96 5.78 2.78
C TYR A 21 2.80 6.38 1.65
N ARG A 22 3.51 5.54 0.88
CA ARG A 22 4.36 5.96 -0.25
C ARG A 22 3.56 6.67 -1.34
N TRP A 23 2.36 6.18 -1.62
CA TRP A 23 1.43 6.76 -2.60
C TRP A 23 0.62 7.93 -2.08
N GLY A 24 0.81 8.34 -0.82
CA GLY A 24 0.07 9.44 -0.21
C GLY A 24 -1.43 9.16 -0.02
N LEU A 25 -1.86 7.90 -0.12
CA LEU A 25 -3.24 7.48 0.08
C LEU A 25 -3.62 7.36 1.56
N SER A 26 -2.62 7.23 2.43
CA SER A 26 -2.79 7.23 3.89
C SER A 26 -1.69 8.06 4.56
N SER A 27 -2.01 8.60 5.73
CA SER A 27 -1.02 9.28 6.58
C SER A 27 0.04 8.33 7.15
N GLY A 28 -0.23 7.02 7.19
CA GLY A 28 0.68 6.00 7.72
C GLY A 28 0.89 6.06 9.24
N LYS A 29 0.07 6.83 9.99
CA LYS A 29 0.23 6.98 11.45
C LYS A 29 -0.01 5.68 12.22
N ASN A 30 -0.98 4.89 11.79
CA ASN A 30 -1.27 3.57 12.35
C ASN A 30 -1.95 2.69 11.30
N VAL A 31 -1.95 1.38 11.55
CA VAL A 31 -2.54 0.37 10.65
C VAL A 31 -4.05 0.56 10.53
N THR A 32 -4.74 0.83 11.64
CA THR A 32 -6.20 1.03 11.69
C THR A 32 -6.67 2.19 10.81
N GLN A 33 -5.97 3.32 10.83
CA GLN A 33 -6.26 4.47 9.96
C GLN A 33 -6.05 4.10 8.50
N THR A 34 -4.97 3.39 8.20
CA THR A 34 -4.67 2.96 6.82
C THR A 34 -5.72 1.98 6.30
N GLU A 35 -6.22 1.09 7.16
CA GLU A 35 -7.32 0.20 6.82
C GLU A 35 -8.61 0.99 6.55
N LYS A 36 -8.94 1.96 7.42
CA LYS A 36 -10.11 2.84 7.22
C LYS A 36 -10.02 3.62 5.91
N ASP A 37 -8.85 4.17 5.59
CA ASP A 37 -8.61 4.90 4.35
C ASP A 37 -8.69 3.96 3.13
N ALA A 38 -8.11 2.77 3.20
CA ALA A 38 -8.19 1.77 2.14
C ALA A 38 -9.63 1.30 1.88
N LYS A 39 -10.42 1.05 2.93
CA LYS A 39 -11.84 0.68 2.81
C LYS A 39 -12.67 1.79 2.17
N LYS A 40 -12.31 3.07 2.41
CA LYS A 40 -12.96 4.22 1.77
C LYS A 40 -12.59 4.38 0.29
N LEU A 41 -11.35 4.02 -0.07
CA LEU A 41 -10.83 4.19 -1.43
C LEU A 41 -11.20 3.04 -2.38
N PHE A 42 -11.25 1.81 -1.88
CA PHE A 42 -11.45 0.62 -2.70
C PHE A 42 -12.81 -0.04 -2.42
N PRO A 43 -13.55 -0.47 -3.46
CA PRO A 43 -14.82 -1.17 -3.27
C PRO A 43 -14.60 -2.58 -2.69
N GLU A 44 -15.51 -3.02 -1.80
CA GLU A 44 -15.39 -4.26 -1.03
C GLU A 44 -15.16 -5.51 -1.89
N LYS A 45 -15.84 -5.58 -3.04
CA LYS A 45 -15.69 -6.66 -4.02
C LYS A 45 -14.26 -6.90 -4.49
N ASN A 46 -13.40 -5.87 -4.43
CA ASN A 46 -12.03 -5.93 -4.92
C ASN A 46 -11.00 -6.15 -3.79
N TRP A 47 -11.41 -6.18 -2.52
CA TRP A 47 -10.50 -6.18 -1.39
C TRP A 47 -9.51 -7.35 -1.39
N ASN A 48 -9.99 -8.57 -1.57
CA ASN A 48 -9.13 -9.76 -1.60
C ASN A 48 -8.15 -9.74 -2.80
N LYS A 49 -8.64 -9.33 -3.98
CA LYS A 49 -7.82 -9.26 -5.19
C LYS A 49 -6.74 -8.19 -5.04
N LEU A 50 -7.12 -6.99 -4.58
CA LEU A 50 -6.19 -5.89 -4.35
C LEU A 50 -5.17 -6.24 -3.27
N HIS A 51 -5.58 -6.90 -2.19
CA HIS A 51 -4.66 -7.33 -1.15
C HIS A 51 -3.49 -8.15 -1.72
N LEU A 52 -3.78 -9.18 -2.51
CA LEU A 52 -2.75 -10.02 -3.14
C LEU A 52 -1.90 -9.25 -4.16
N GLN A 53 -2.55 -8.41 -4.99
CA GLN A 53 -1.86 -7.60 -5.99
C GLN A 53 -0.88 -6.61 -5.35
N LEU A 54 -1.29 -5.94 -4.27
CA LEU A 54 -0.47 -4.98 -3.54
C LEU A 54 0.69 -5.66 -2.80
N ILE A 55 0.47 -6.85 -2.24
CA ILE A 55 1.57 -7.63 -1.64
C ILE A 55 2.59 -8.00 -2.70
N TRP A 56 2.15 -8.53 -3.84
CA TRP A 56 3.04 -8.92 -4.92
C TRP A 56 3.83 -7.72 -5.46
N TYR A 57 3.14 -6.60 -5.69
CA TYR A 57 3.77 -5.35 -6.11
C TYR A 57 4.80 -4.84 -5.10
N GLY A 58 4.43 -4.83 -3.81
CA GLY A 58 5.30 -4.39 -2.73
C GLY A 58 6.51 -5.30 -2.49
N ARG A 59 6.50 -6.53 -3.02
CA ARG A 59 7.66 -7.44 -3.00
C ARG A 59 8.56 -7.24 -4.22
N GLN A 60 7.97 -7.14 -5.42
CA GLN A 60 8.73 -7.11 -6.67
C GLN A 60 9.27 -5.71 -7.01
N PHE A 61 8.46 -4.67 -6.83
CA PHE A 61 8.77 -3.33 -7.32
C PHE A 61 9.06 -2.33 -6.21
N SER A 62 8.40 -2.47 -5.05
CA SER A 62 8.52 -1.54 -3.93
C SER A 62 9.00 -2.19 -2.62
N PRO A 63 10.16 -2.90 -2.62
CA PRO A 63 10.66 -3.55 -1.42
C PRO A 63 11.00 -2.53 -0.31
N ALA A 64 11.10 -3.03 0.93
CA ALA A 64 11.46 -2.19 2.07
C ALA A 64 12.95 -1.81 2.07
N ARG A 65 13.81 -2.71 1.60
CA ARG A 65 15.27 -2.53 1.46
C ARG A 65 15.66 -2.64 -0.02
N GLY A 66 16.73 -1.95 -0.42
CA GLY A 66 17.20 -1.96 -1.82
C GLY A 66 16.16 -1.42 -2.81
N TRP A 67 15.31 -0.50 -2.37
CA TRP A 67 14.24 0.03 -3.18
C TRP A 67 14.78 0.89 -4.32
N ASN A 68 14.47 0.48 -5.55
CA ASN A 68 14.79 1.23 -6.75
C ASN A 68 13.53 1.93 -7.27
N ILE A 69 13.53 3.26 -7.26
CA ILE A 69 12.39 4.08 -7.67
C ILE A 69 12.06 3.94 -9.16
N ASP A 70 13.04 3.63 -10.02
CA ASP A 70 12.81 3.46 -11.45
C ASP A 70 12.02 2.19 -11.78
N LYS A 71 12.09 1.17 -10.90
CA LYS A 71 11.27 -0.03 -11.01
C LYS A 71 9.89 0.15 -10.40
N ASP A 72 9.72 1.11 -9.49
CA ASP A 72 8.46 1.38 -8.81
C ASP A 72 7.63 2.42 -9.57
N ILE A 73 7.01 1.96 -10.66
CA ILE A 73 6.24 2.80 -11.58
C ILE A 73 5.12 3.56 -10.85
N ILE A 74 4.37 2.89 -9.97
CA ILE A 74 3.25 3.52 -9.25
C ILE A 74 3.77 4.64 -8.34
N THR A 75 4.79 4.38 -7.53
CA THR A 75 5.32 5.43 -6.66
C THR A 75 5.97 6.56 -7.47
N LYS A 76 6.60 6.26 -8.60
CA LYS A 76 7.15 7.29 -9.50
C LYS A 76 6.05 8.21 -10.07
N THR A 77 4.88 7.68 -10.38
CA THR A 77 3.77 8.44 -10.99
C THR A 77 2.90 9.16 -9.95
N VAL A 78 2.51 8.50 -8.87
CA VAL A 78 1.53 9.02 -7.88
C VAL A 78 2.10 9.14 -6.46
N GLY A 79 3.40 8.90 -6.30
CA GLY A 79 4.06 8.93 -5.00
C GLY A 79 4.04 10.30 -4.34
N ARG A 80 4.20 10.27 -3.03
CA ARG A 80 4.29 11.45 -2.21
C ARG A 80 5.51 12.28 -2.62
N LYS A 81 5.31 13.58 -2.90
CA LYS A 81 6.38 14.51 -3.32
C LYS A 81 7.57 14.52 -2.37
N THR A 82 7.34 14.40 -1.07
CA THR A 82 8.43 14.35 -0.06
C THR A 82 9.33 13.13 -0.20
N ILE A 83 8.79 12.01 -0.70
CA ILE A 83 9.54 10.78 -0.94
C ILE A 83 10.25 10.87 -2.29
N LEU A 84 9.58 11.34 -3.33
CA LEU A 84 10.18 11.50 -4.66
C LEU A 84 11.38 12.46 -4.65
N LYS A 85 11.30 13.56 -3.88
CA LYS A 85 12.43 14.49 -3.67
C LYS A 85 13.70 13.83 -3.12
N GLN A 86 13.60 12.68 -2.44
CA GLN A 86 14.78 11.96 -1.95
C GLN A 86 15.59 11.32 -3.09
N PHE A 87 14.98 11.15 -4.25
CA PHE A 87 15.57 10.52 -5.44
C PHE A 87 15.88 11.53 -6.56
N GLU A 88 15.45 12.79 -6.46
CA GLU A 88 15.74 13.88 -7.42
C GLU A 88 17.11 14.55 -7.18
N LYS A 89 18.06 13.85 -6.54
CA LYS A 89 19.38 14.39 -6.18
C LYS A 89 20.41 14.21 -7.29
#